data_AF-A0A7S2YVE4-F1
#
_entry.id   AF-A0A7S2YVE4-F1
#
_cell.length_a   1.000
_cell.length_b   1.000
_cell.length_c   1.000
_cell.angle_alpha   90.00
_cell.angle_beta   90.00
_cell.angle_gamma   90.00
#
_symmetry.space_group_name_H-M   'P 1'
#
loop_
_entity.id
_entity.type
_entity.pdbx_description
1 polymer ?
#
loop_
_entity_poly.entity_id
_entity_poly.type
_entity_poly.pdbx_seq_one_letter_code
_entity_poly.pdbx_strand_id
1 'polypeptide(L)'
;LVDARRSSPEALVQGYGRLYDFVDATLDRYRPALAGVLYPLYVHVFLELVLREHATEALEFLREFETRFSDANSTASRPGARSKELKELQMVSLPEHLRENPTSLRYLEERTPVPVDAYALDILLHFLQSPDVPRDILLLVNRRLDVHV
;
A
#
# COMPACT_ATOMS: atom_id res chain seq x y z
N LEU A 1 -19.96 -12.36 -9.16
CA LEU A 1 -19.48 -12.95 -7.89
C LEU A 1 -18.62 -11.95 -7.11
N VAL A 2 -19.06 -10.69 -6.99
CA VAL A 2 -18.17 -9.54 -6.65
C VAL A 2 -18.32 -9.05 -5.19
N ASP A 3 -19.15 -9.70 -4.37
CA ASP A 3 -19.35 -9.34 -2.95
C ASP A 3 -18.83 -10.42 -1.98
N ALA A 4 -17.62 -10.93 -2.22
CA ALA A 4 -16.92 -11.69 -1.19
C ALA A 4 -16.41 -10.70 -0.12
N ARG A 5 -17.24 -10.43 0.90
CA ARG A 5 -16.96 -9.72 2.17
C ARG A 5 -15.72 -8.81 2.13
N ARG A 6 -15.88 -7.60 1.57
CA ARG A 6 -14.88 -6.54 1.74
C ARG A 6 -14.61 -6.36 3.23
N SER A 7 -13.35 -6.23 3.59
CA SER A 7 -12.94 -6.00 4.97
C SER A 7 -13.39 -4.61 5.41
N SER A 8 -13.67 -4.41 6.70
CA SER A 8 -13.95 -3.08 7.23
C SER A 8 -12.75 -2.14 7.01
N PRO A 9 -12.94 -0.81 6.99
CA PRO A 9 -11.85 0.16 6.89
C PRO A 9 -10.76 -0.10 7.93
N GLU A 10 -11.18 -0.33 9.17
CA GLU A 10 -10.31 -0.64 10.29
C GLU A 10 -9.51 -1.93 10.05
N ALA A 11 -10.16 -3.00 9.60
CA ALA A 11 -9.48 -4.25 9.31
C ALA A 11 -8.45 -4.09 8.19
N LEU A 12 -8.76 -3.29 7.16
CA LEU A 12 -7.84 -3.00 6.06
C LEU A 12 -6.60 -2.23 6.54
N VAL A 13 -6.80 -1.20 7.36
CA VAL A 13 -5.71 -0.40 7.97
C VAL A 13 -4.84 -1.29 8.88
N GLN A 14 -5.47 -2.08 9.75
CA GLN A 14 -4.75 -3.01 10.62
C GLN A 14 -3.99 -4.07 9.82
N GLY A 15 -4.58 -4.59 8.74
CA GLY A 15 -3.94 -5.54 7.85
C GLY A 15 -2.67 -4.99 7.20
N TYR A 16 -2.72 -3.73 6.76
CA TYR A 16 -1.53 -3.01 6.29
C TYR A 16 -0.49 -2.82 7.40
N GLY A 17 -0.91 -2.38 8.59
CA GLY A 17 -0.01 -2.22 9.74
C GLY A 17 0.73 -3.51 10.11
N ARG A 18 0.01 -4.65 10.14
CA ARG A 18 0.64 -5.96 10.37
C ARG A 18 1.66 -6.33 9.30
N LEU A 19 1.39 -6.02 8.03
CA LEU A 19 2.37 -6.23 6.96
C LEU A 19 3.62 -5.38 7.18
N TYR A 20 3.44 -4.10 7.55
CA TYR A 20 4.55 -3.20 7.85
C TYR A 20 5.43 -3.78 8.95
N ASP A 21 4.84 -4.18 10.08
CA ASP A 21 5.56 -4.74 11.23
C ASP A 21 6.24 -6.07 10.87
N PHE A 22 5.59 -6.90 10.06
CA PHE A 22 6.18 -8.14 9.55
C PHE A 22 7.43 -7.89 8.69
N VAL A 23 7.37 -6.93 7.77
CA VAL A 23 8.54 -6.55 6.96
C VAL A 23 9.65 -5.99 7.85
N ASP A 24 9.30 -5.23 8.88
CA ASP A 24 10.28 -4.69 9.84
C ASP A 24 10.91 -5.78 10.74
N ALA A 25 10.20 -6.87 11.00
CA ALA A 25 10.72 -8.01 11.74
C ALA A 25 11.47 -9.04 10.86
N THR A 26 11.40 -8.90 9.53
CA THR A 26 12.02 -9.86 8.59
C THR A 26 13.54 -9.73 8.57
N LEU A 27 14.24 -10.84 8.31
CA LEU A 27 15.69 -10.86 8.13
C LEU A 27 16.17 -9.80 7.14
N ASP A 28 17.26 -9.12 7.48
CA ASP A 28 17.83 -8.00 6.71
C ASP A 28 18.17 -8.35 5.26
N ARG A 29 18.38 -9.64 4.98
CA ARG A 29 18.58 -10.12 3.61
C ARG A 29 17.35 -9.92 2.72
N TYR A 30 16.14 -10.14 3.24
CA TYR A 30 14.89 -10.10 2.48
C TYR A 30 14.14 -8.77 2.65
N ARG A 31 14.38 -8.08 3.78
CA ARG A 31 13.76 -6.80 4.12
C ARG A 31 13.79 -5.76 2.98
N PRO A 32 14.91 -5.53 2.24
CA PRO A 32 14.92 -4.53 1.18
C PRO A 32 13.94 -4.81 0.03
N ALA A 33 13.83 -6.09 -0.37
CA ALA A 33 12.89 -6.50 -1.41
C ALA A 33 11.43 -6.33 -0.93
N LEU A 34 11.14 -6.78 0.29
CA LEU A 34 9.80 -6.68 0.88
C LEU A 34 9.38 -5.24 1.18
N ALA A 35 10.31 -4.38 1.60
CA ALA A 35 10.05 -2.96 1.85
C ALA A 35 9.61 -2.22 0.58
N GLY A 36 10.02 -2.70 -0.61
CA GLY A 36 9.56 -2.20 -1.90
C GLY A 36 8.05 -2.32 -2.11
N VAL A 37 7.39 -3.29 -1.46
CA VAL A 37 5.93 -3.52 -1.53
C VAL A 37 5.16 -2.48 -0.71
N LEU A 38 5.74 -1.99 0.39
CA LEU A 38 5.02 -1.24 1.41
C LEU A 38 4.47 0.09 0.89
N TYR A 39 5.29 0.92 0.23
CA TYR A 39 4.83 2.24 -0.22
C TYR A 39 3.77 2.19 -1.33
N PRO A 40 3.92 1.39 -2.40
CA PRO A 40 2.86 1.24 -3.40
C PRO A 40 1.57 0.72 -2.78
N LEU A 41 1.65 -0.29 -1.90
CA LEU A 41 0.48 -0.85 -1.24
C LEU A 41 -0.20 0.16 -0.30
N TYR A 42 0.59 0.94 0.43
CA TYR A 42 0.12 2.04 1.26
C TYR A 42 -0.75 3.00 0.46
N VAL A 43 -0.27 3.46 -0.71
CA VAL A 43 -1.08 4.31 -1.59
C VAL A 43 -2.35 3.59 -2.04
N HIS A 44 -2.27 2.32 -2.45
CA HIS A 44 -3.48 1.58 -2.87
C HIS A 44 -4.49 1.36 -1.75
N VAL A 45 -4.06 1.16 -0.50
CA VAL A 45 -4.97 1.07 0.66
C VAL A 45 -5.70 2.40 0.85
N PHE A 46 -4.99 3.53 0.77
CA PHE A 46 -5.60 4.86 0.81
C PHE A 46 -6.65 5.03 -0.31
N LEU A 47 -6.29 4.74 -1.57
CA LEU A 47 -7.22 4.87 -2.70
C LEU A 47 -8.43 3.94 -2.55
N GLU A 48 -8.23 2.73 -2.03
CA GLU A 48 -9.31 1.78 -1.77
C GLU A 48 -10.27 2.28 -0.69
N LEU A 49 -9.78 2.94 0.36
CA LEU A 49 -10.62 3.58 1.38
C LEU A 49 -11.44 4.74 0.78
N VAL A 50 -10.81 5.60 -0.03
CA VAL A 50 -11.52 6.70 -0.72
C VAL A 50 -12.57 6.14 -1.69
N LEU A 51 -12.26 5.08 -2.45
CA LEU A 51 -13.20 4.40 -3.36
C LEU A 51 -14.40 3.77 -2.64
N ARG A 52 -14.23 3.42 -1.36
CA ARG A 52 -15.29 2.89 -0.50
C ARG A 52 -16.02 4.00 0.28
N GLU A 53 -15.77 5.26 -0.05
CA GLU A 53 -16.37 6.44 0.58
C GLU A 53 -16.00 6.61 2.07
N HIS A 54 -14.87 6.02 2.51
CA HIS A 54 -14.32 6.14 3.87
C HIS A 54 -13.24 7.21 3.93
N ALA A 55 -13.60 8.46 3.61
CA ALA A 55 -12.67 9.57 3.45
C ALA A 55 -11.93 9.93 4.75
N THR A 56 -12.63 9.85 5.89
CA THR A 56 -12.05 10.16 7.21
C THR A 56 -10.96 9.15 7.56
N GLU A 57 -11.28 7.86 7.48
CA GLU A 57 -10.36 6.76 7.74
C GLU A 57 -9.18 6.78 6.76
N ALA A 58 -9.42 7.12 5.48
CA ALA A 58 -8.38 7.27 4.48
C ALA A 58 -7.36 8.36 4.88
N LEU A 59 -7.84 9.54 5.29
CA LEU A 59 -6.95 10.65 5.68
C LEU A 59 -6.23 10.38 7.00
N GLU A 60 -6.87 9.73 7.96
CA GLU A 60 -6.23 9.29 9.21
C GLU A 60 -5.10 8.30 8.92
N PHE A 61 -5.38 7.28 8.10
CA PHE A 61 -4.40 6.32 7.62
C PHE A 61 -3.23 7.00 6.90
N LEU A 62 -3.51 7.95 6.01
CA LEU A 62 -2.49 8.67 5.25
C LEU A 62 -1.59 9.51 6.16
N ARG A 63 -2.13 10.07 7.25
CA ARG A 63 -1.32 10.84 8.22
C ARG A 63 -0.49 9.94 9.12
N GLU A 64 -1.03 8.78 9.51
CA GLU A 64 -0.37 7.84 10.41
C GLU A 64 0.96 7.32 9.82
N PHE A 65 0.97 7.01 8.52
CA PHE A 65 2.14 6.41 7.86
C PHE A 65 2.99 7.43 7.07
N GLU A 66 2.56 8.69 6.95
CA GLU A 66 3.31 9.75 6.25
C GLU A 66 4.76 9.86 6.74
N THR A 67 4.97 9.86 8.06
CA THR A 67 6.31 10.01 8.65
C THR A 67 7.23 8.83 8.31
N ARG A 68 6.68 7.62 8.20
CA ARG A 68 7.42 6.39 7.88
C ARG A 68 7.94 6.40 6.44
N PHE A 69 7.20 7.00 5.51
CA PHE A 69 7.58 7.10 4.10
C PHE A 69 8.14 8.46 3.67
N SER A 70 8.28 9.38 4.62
CA SER A 70 8.92 10.67 4.39
C SER A 70 10.35 10.49 3.85
N ASP A 71 10.84 11.48 3.09
CA ASP A 71 12.11 11.38 2.36
C ASP A 71 13.33 11.08 3.26
N ALA A 72 13.25 11.31 4.57
CA ALA A 72 14.29 10.97 5.53
C ALA A 72 14.56 9.46 5.64
N ASN A 73 13.56 8.62 5.35
CA ASN A 73 13.64 7.16 5.44
C ASN A 73 13.62 6.49 4.06
N SER A 74 13.67 7.27 2.99
CA SER A 74 13.43 6.83 1.61
C SER A 74 14.74 6.65 0.84
N THR A 75 15.01 5.43 0.36
CA THR A 75 16.04 5.15 -0.65
C THR A 75 15.56 5.44 -2.08
N ALA A 76 14.43 6.15 -2.25
CA ALA A 76 13.86 6.40 -3.56
C ALA A 76 14.86 7.09 -4.49
N SER A 77 14.85 6.69 -5.76
CA SER A 77 15.76 7.19 -6.80
C SER A 77 15.71 8.71 -7.00
N ARG A 78 14.71 9.40 -6.45
CA ARG A 78 14.58 10.85 -6.45
C ARG A 78 14.17 11.36 -5.05
N PRO A 79 15.04 12.10 -4.35
CA PRO A 79 14.68 12.79 -3.12
C PRO A 79 13.51 13.76 -3.36
N GLY A 80 12.53 13.84 -2.46
CA GLY A 80 11.42 14.79 -2.55
C GLY A 80 10.17 14.28 -3.27
N ALA A 81 10.28 13.19 -4.03
CA ALA A 81 9.18 12.69 -4.85
C ALA A 81 8.02 12.17 -4.00
N ARG A 82 8.29 11.36 -2.97
CA ARG A 82 7.25 10.78 -2.10
C ARG A 82 6.54 11.85 -1.29
N SER A 83 7.28 12.79 -0.69
CA SER A 83 6.65 13.88 0.07
C SER A 83 5.74 14.75 -0.79
N LYS A 84 6.06 14.93 -2.09
CA LYS A 84 5.17 15.65 -3.02
C LYS A 84 3.91 14.84 -3.31
N GLU A 85 4.05 13.55 -3.62
CA GLU A 85 2.91 12.64 -3.84
C GLU A 85 1.96 12.61 -2.64
N LEU A 86 2.49 12.51 -1.42
CA LEU A 86 1.68 12.46 -0.20
C LEU A 86 0.87 13.74 0.02
N LYS A 87 1.48 14.92 -0.23
CA LYS A 87 0.76 16.20 -0.18
C LYS A 87 -0.35 16.30 -1.21
N GLU A 88 -0.13 15.74 -2.40
CA GLU A 88 -1.16 15.68 -3.43
C GLU A 88 -2.32 14.74 -3.05
N LEU A 89 -2.01 13.59 -2.45
CA LEU A 89 -3.00 12.62 -1.99
C LEU A 89 -3.83 13.13 -0.81
N GLN A 90 -3.27 13.96 0.07
CA GLN A 90 -4.02 14.58 1.19
C GLN A 90 -5.21 15.44 0.74
N MET A 91 -5.21 15.92 -0.51
CA MET A 91 -6.31 16.70 -1.08
C MET A 91 -7.44 15.81 -1.65
N VAL A 92 -7.24 14.49 -1.71
CA VAL A 92 -8.17 13.53 -2.31
C VAL A 92 -9.08 12.94 -1.23
N SER A 93 -10.34 13.35 -1.22
CA SER A 93 -11.34 12.90 -0.24
C SER A 93 -12.53 12.15 -0.84
N LEU A 94 -12.80 12.28 -2.14
CA LEU A 94 -13.96 11.70 -2.80
C LEU A 94 -13.53 10.81 -3.98
N PRO A 95 -14.32 9.79 -4.35
CA PRO A 95 -14.04 8.95 -5.51
C PRO A 95 -13.82 9.72 -6.82
N GLU A 96 -14.50 10.86 -7.00
CA GLU A 96 -14.36 11.73 -8.16
C GLU A 96 -12.95 12.36 -8.23
N HIS A 97 -12.43 12.80 -7.07
CA HIS A 97 -11.10 13.41 -6.97
C HIS A 97 -9.98 12.44 -7.37
N LEU A 98 -10.19 11.13 -7.28
CA LEU A 98 -9.20 10.13 -7.68
C LEU A 98 -8.86 10.18 -9.17
N ARG A 99 -9.84 10.55 -10.02
CA ARG A 99 -9.63 10.68 -11.47
C ARG A 99 -9.05 12.03 -11.86
N GLU A 100 -9.27 13.04 -11.04
CA GLU A 100 -8.76 14.40 -11.26
C GLU A 100 -7.32 14.57 -10.77
N ASN A 101 -6.95 13.84 -9.72
CA ASN A 101 -5.62 13.89 -9.15
C ASN A 101 -4.64 13.01 -9.96
N PRO A 102 -3.57 13.59 -10.55
CA PRO A 102 -2.68 12.85 -11.45
C PRO A 102 -1.93 11.71 -10.74
N THR A 103 -1.56 11.90 -9.47
CA THR A 103 -0.89 10.87 -8.67
C THR A 103 -1.83 9.70 -8.43
N SER A 104 -3.06 9.95 -7.99
CA SER A 104 -4.08 8.92 -7.78
C SER A 104 -4.39 8.15 -9.06
N LEU A 105 -4.58 8.86 -10.17
CA LEU A 105 -4.86 8.26 -11.47
C LEU A 105 -3.72 7.33 -11.92
N ARG A 106 -2.46 7.77 -11.77
CA ARG A 106 -1.29 6.95 -12.09
C ARG A 106 -1.31 5.62 -11.34
N TYR A 107 -1.54 5.63 -10.03
CA TYR A 107 -1.66 4.39 -9.23
C TYR A 107 -2.92 3.57 -9.56
N LEU A 108 -3.96 4.17 -10.15
CA LEU A 108 -5.13 3.42 -10.59
C LEU A 108 -4.92 2.71 -11.94
N GLU A 109 -4.17 3.31 -12.85
CA GLU A 109 -3.94 2.84 -14.22
C GLU A 109 -2.71 1.95 -14.36
N GLU A 110 -1.65 2.26 -13.63
CA GLU A 110 -0.37 1.55 -13.71
C GLU A 110 -0.21 0.56 -12.55
N ARG A 111 0.32 -0.62 -12.86
CA ARG A 111 0.81 -1.54 -11.83
C ARG A 111 2.21 -1.12 -11.42
N THR A 112 2.42 -0.95 -10.12
CA THR A 112 3.76 -0.56 -9.65
C THR A 112 4.70 -1.77 -9.73
N PRO A 113 5.82 -1.70 -10.47
CA PRO A 113 6.78 -2.77 -10.53
C PRO A 113 7.48 -2.91 -9.18
N VAL A 114 7.50 -4.12 -8.63
CA VAL A 114 8.19 -4.44 -7.37
C VAL A 114 9.09 -5.66 -7.61
N PRO A 115 10.41 -5.45 -7.79
CA PRO A 115 11.34 -6.57 -7.93
C PRO A 115 11.49 -7.26 -6.58
N VAL A 116 11.24 -8.57 -6.55
CA VAL A 116 11.43 -9.41 -5.36
C VAL A 116 12.13 -10.69 -5.77
N ASP A 117 13.05 -11.20 -4.96
CA ASP A 117 13.56 -12.54 -5.21
C ASP A 117 12.52 -13.62 -4.85
N ALA A 118 12.66 -14.83 -5.40
CA ALA A 118 11.71 -15.92 -5.20
C ALA A 118 11.45 -16.24 -3.72
N TYR A 119 12.48 -16.18 -2.87
CA TYR A 119 12.31 -16.47 -1.44
C TYR A 119 11.58 -15.33 -0.72
N ALA A 120 11.88 -14.08 -1.05
CA ALA A 120 11.12 -12.94 -0.56
C ALA A 120 9.63 -13.03 -0.97
N LEU A 121 9.35 -13.47 -2.20
CA LEU A 121 7.97 -13.72 -2.64
C LEU A 121 7.27 -14.81 -1.82
N ASP A 122 7.94 -15.94 -1.58
CA ASP A 122 7.38 -17.03 -0.77
C ASP A 122 7.08 -16.57 0.66
N ILE A 123 8.00 -15.82 1.27
CA ILE A 123 7.84 -15.21 2.60
C ILE A 123 6.63 -14.27 2.62
N LEU A 124 6.51 -13.41 1.61
CA LEU A 124 5.39 -12.47 1.47
C LEU A 124 4.05 -13.20 1.32
N LEU A 125 3.97 -14.18 0.43
CA LEU A 125 2.74 -14.92 0.16
C LEU A 125 2.29 -15.72 1.39
N HIS A 126 3.23 -16.34 2.10
CA HIS A 126 2.93 -17.06 3.33
C HIS A 126 2.30 -16.13 4.38
N PHE A 127 2.87 -14.94 4.56
CA PHE A 127 2.30 -13.94 5.46
C PHE A 127 0.90 -13.49 5.01
N LEU A 128 0.73 -13.12 3.74
CA LEU A 128 -0.54 -12.60 3.20
C LEU A 128 -1.69 -13.62 3.21
N GLN A 129 -1.38 -14.91 3.26
CA GLN A 129 -2.35 -16.01 3.37
C GLN A 129 -2.73 -16.32 4.83
N SER A 130 -2.08 -15.69 5.80
CA SER A 130 -2.37 -15.90 7.22
C SER A 130 -3.81 -15.47 7.56
N PRO A 131 -4.51 -16.17 8.47
CA PRO A 131 -5.91 -15.90 8.79
C PRO A 131 -6.11 -14.51 9.43
N ASP A 132 -5.06 -13.96 10.02
CA ASP A 132 -5.03 -12.66 10.68
C ASP A 132 -4.88 -11.48 9.71
N VAL A 133 -4.54 -11.75 8.45
CA VAL A 133 -4.41 -10.73 7.40
C VAL A 133 -5.70 -10.72 6.60
N PRO A 134 -6.41 -9.57 6.50
CA PRO A 134 -7.60 -9.47 5.69
C PRO A 134 -7.26 -9.79 4.23
N ARG A 135 -8.09 -10.64 3.61
CA ARG A 135 -7.90 -11.09 2.22
C ARG A 135 -7.79 -9.93 1.23
N ASP A 136 -8.39 -8.79 1.54
CA ASP A 136 -8.30 -7.56 0.76
C ASP A 136 -6.84 -7.12 0.51
N ILE A 137 -5.94 -7.31 1.48
CA ILE A 137 -4.52 -6.95 1.33
C ILE A 137 -3.86 -7.79 0.24
N LEU A 138 -4.05 -9.11 0.27
CA LEU A 138 -3.58 -10.01 -0.79
C LEU A 138 -4.18 -9.65 -2.16
N LEU A 139 -5.47 -9.32 -2.19
CA LEU A 139 -6.13 -8.90 -3.43
C LEU A 139 -5.57 -7.59 -3.99
N LEU A 140 -5.25 -6.62 -3.13
CA LEU A 140 -4.62 -5.36 -3.53
C LEU A 140 -3.23 -5.62 -4.11
N VAL A 141 -2.39 -6.41 -3.42
CA VAL A 141 -1.07 -6.82 -3.92
C VAL A 141 -1.20 -7.49 -5.29
N ASN A 142 -2.04 -8.51 -5.41
CA ASN A 142 -2.20 -9.27 -6.66
C ASN A 142 -2.77 -8.44 -7.82
N ARG A 143 -3.63 -7.44 -7.55
CA ARG A 143 -4.29 -6.64 -8.59
C ARG A 143 -3.47 -5.42 -9.00
N ARG A 144 -2.82 -4.76 -8.05
CA ARG A 144 -2.24 -3.42 -8.22
C ARG A 144 -0.71 -3.42 -8.31
N LEU A 145 -0.05 -4.47 -7.84
CA LEU A 145 1.41 -4.57 -7.92
C LEU A 145 1.81 -5.53 -9.02
N ASP A 146 2.89 -5.19 -9.72
CA ASP A 146 3.57 -6.07 -10.66
C ASP A 146 4.81 -6.65 -9.99
N VAL A 147 4.56 -7.67 -9.16
CA VAL A 147 5.58 -8.37 -8.38
C VAL A 147 6.27 -9.38 -9.30
N HIS A 148 7.54 -9.15 -9.60
CA HIS A 148 8.32 -9.96 -10.52
C HIS A 148 9.64 -10.42 -9.89
N VAL A 149 10.06 -11.62 -10.30
CA VAL A 149 11.29 -12.30 -9.86
C VAL A 149 12.39 -12.14 -10.89
#